data_AF-A0A1Y4JTF2-F1
#
_entry.id   AF-A0A1Y4JTF2-F1
#
_cell.length_a   1.000
_cell.length_b   1.000
_cell.length_c   1.000
_cell.angle_alpha   90.00
_cell.angle_beta   90.00
_cell.angle_gamma   90.00
#
_symmetry.space_group_name_H-M   'P 1'
#
loop_
_entity.id
_entity.type
_entity.pdbx_description
1 polymer ?
#
loop_
_entity_poly.entity_id
_entity_poly.type
_entity_poly.pdbx_seq_one_letter_code
_entity_poly.pdbx_strand_id
1 'polypeptide(L)'
;MENQITNIITILTALLTGGFLMLFIENQQITTYVIERLHQRMNPFFHSFTNYVKFVSSFESCFSWKKCTTSYMKSMKQCVEDISKYGGKAIISGQDFSIYSFSATDLDSICEKINGIWYYEDKNISDFNDNVSFDENHAKNFGEYSLEYLRGISPKYNRERLTKSLLPKVSGDFYVDIYQPIQNVLYEYEYWMKKEKYFKNLAFVTISGNILFMLVILMFHQYLPICIAYLLCIICSGLLIYELYELMRIEKLAKEIMR
;
A
#
# COMPACT_ATOMS: atom_id res chain seq x y z
N MET A 1 -43.03 -25.97 -25.23
CA MET A 1 -42.37 -25.76 -23.93
C MET A 1 -40.91 -26.16 -23.97
N GLU A 2 -40.56 -27.37 -24.43
CA GLU A 2 -39.16 -27.84 -24.55
C GLU A 2 -38.23 -26.85 -25.26
N ASN A 3 -38.53 -26.43 -26.50
CA ASN A 3 -37.68 -25.50 -27.24
C ASN A 3 -37.41 -24.16 -26.51
N GLN A 4 -38.36 -23.67 -25.70
CA GLN A 4 -38.18 -22.42 -24.95
C GLN A 4 -37.26 -22.62 -23.74
N ILE A 5 -37.39 -23.75 -23.04
CA ILE A 5 -36.50 -24.11 -21.92
C ILE A 5 -35.08 -24.34 -22.43
N THR A 6 -34.92 -25.03 -23.57
CA THR A 6 -33.61 -25.21 -24.22
C THR A 6 -32.96 -23.88 -24.53
N ASN A 7 -33.69 -22.93 -25.13
CA ASN A 7 -33.16 -21.58 -25.42
C ASN A 7 -32.70 -20.84 -24.14
N ILE A 8 -33.47 -20.91 -23.05
CA ILE A 8 -33.11 -20.28 -21.77
C ILE A 8 -31.82 -20.89 -21.20
N ILE A 9 -31.71 -22.22 -21.21
CA ILE A 9 -30.51 -22.93 -20.75
C ILE A 9 -29.32 -22.56 -21.63
N THR A 10 -29.47 -22.49 -22.95
CA THR A 10 -28.41 -22.06 -23.86
C THR A 10 -27.93 -20.65 -23.55
N ILE A 11 -28.84 -19.70 -23.31
CA ILE A 11 -28.48 -18.32 -22.94
C ILE A 11 -27.72 -18.29 -21.61
N LEU A 12 -28.25 -18.95 -20.57
CA LEU A 12 -27.60 -18.99 -19.25
C LEU A 12 -26.22 -19.65 -19.31
N THR A 13 -26.07 -20.71 -20.10
CA THR A 13 -24.80 -21.39 -20.31
C THR A 13 -23.80 -20.48 -21.02
N ALA A 14 -24.23 -19.76 -22.06
CA ALA A 14 -23.39 -18.79 -22.78
C ALA A 14 -22.97 -17.60 -21.90
N LEU A 15 -23.85 -17.13 -21.01
CA LEU A 15 -23.51 -16.09 -20.02
C LEU A 15 -22.44 -16.60 -19.04
N LEU A 16 -22.57 -17.83 -18.54
CA LEU A 16 -21.61 -18.48 -17.64
C LEU A 16 -20.24 -18.71 -18.29
N THR A 17 -20.21 -19.26 -19.51
CA THR A 17 -18.95 -19.62 -20.18
C THR A 17 -18.27 -18.43 -20.87
N GLY A 18 -19.04 -17.52 -21.46
CA GLY A 18 -18.48 -16.36 -22.15
C GLY A 18 -18.34 -15.15 -21.22
N GLY A 19 -19.46 -14.72 -20.63
CA GLY A 19 -19.54 -13.46 -19.90
C GLY A 19 -18.71 -13.43 -18.62
N PHE A 20 -18.95 -14.37 -17.70
CA PHE A 20 -18.26 -14.37 -16.41
C PHE A 20 -16.76 -14.70 -16.52
N LEU A 21 -16.37 -15.60 -17.42
CA LEU A 21 -14.96 -15.87 -17.67
C LEU A 21 -14.23 -14.64 -18.21
N MET A 22 -14.85 -13.90 -19.14
CA MET A 22 -14.29 -12.65 -19.64
C MET A 22 -14.16 -11.60 -18.53
N LEU A 23 -15.17 -11.45 -17.68
CA LEU A 23 -15.13 -10.54 -16.52
C LEU A 23 -13.95 -10.85 -15.58
N PHE A 24 -13.68 -12.13 -15.29
CA PHE A 24 -12.55 -12.51 -14.46
C PHE A 24 -11.20 -12.24 -15.10
N ILE A 25 -11.06 -12.55 -16.39
CA ILE A 25 -9.82 -12.32 -17.13
C ILE A 25 -9.51 -10.83 -17.16
N GLU A 26 -10.50 -9.99 -17.50
CA GLU A 26 -10.35 -8.53 -17.51
C GLU A 26 -10.04 -7.98 -16.12
N ASN A 27 -10.76 -8.43 -15.08
CA ASN A 27 -10.45 -8.03 -13.72
C ASN A 27 -9.02 -8.41 -13.30
N GLN A 28 -8.55 -9.61 -13.66
CA GLN A 28 -7.17 -10.04 -13.35
C GLN A 28 -6.13 -9.19 -14.08
N GLN A 29 -6.39 -8.78 -15.32
CA GLN A 29 -5.52 -7.86 -16.06
C GLN A 29 -5.45 -6.49 -15.38
N ILE A 30 -6.59 -5.94 -14.96
CA ILE A 30 -6.65 -4.67 -14.21
C ILE A 30 -5.87 -4.79 -12.90
N THR A 31 -6.08 -5.86 -12.13
CA THR A 31 -5.37 -6.09 -10.86
C THR A 31 -3.87 -6.18 -11.08
N THR A 32 -3.42 -6.91 -12.09
CA THR A 32 -2.00 -7.02 -12.44
C THR A 32 -1.41 -5.65 -12.80
N TYR A 33 -2.10 -4.90 -13.65
CA TYR A 33 -1.70 -3.55 -14.03
C TYR A 33 -1.54 -2.62 -12.82
N VAL A 34 -2.51 -2.62 -11.89
CA VAL A 34 -2.46 -1.80 -10.67
C VAL A 34 -1.29 -2.21 -9.78
N ILE A 35 -1.08 -3.52 -9.56
CA ILE A 35 0.01 -4.02 -8.72
C ILE A 35 1.38 -3.67 -9.31
N GLU A 36 1.57 -3.84 -10.62
CA GLU A 36 2.82 -3.49 -11.31
C GLU A 36 3.12 -2.00 -11.20
N ARG A 37 2.12 -1.14 -11.43
CA ARG A 37 2.26 0.32 -11.29
C ARG A 37 2.54 0.73 -9.86
N LEU A 38 1.89 0.10 -8.89
CA LEU A 38 2.16 0.33 -7.47
C LEU A 38 3.60 -0.04 -7.13
N HIS A 39 4.08 -1.21 -7.55
CA HIS A 39 5.46 -1.62 -7.34
C HIS A 39 6.46 -0.64 -7.99
N GLN A 40 6.20 -0.18 -9.21
CA GLN A 40 7.04 0.81 -9.89
C GLN A 40 7.17 2.12 -9.09
N ARG A 41 6.09 2.58 -8.46
CA ARG A 41 6.08 3.82 -7.64
C ARG A 41 6.66 3.62 -6.26
N MET A 42 6.27 2.54 -5.58
CA MET A 42 6.53 2.34 -4.16
C MET A 42 7.84 1.60 -3.87
N ASN A 43 8.36 0.76 -4.78
CA ASN A 43 9.61 0.06 -4.51
C ASN A 43 10.80 1.04 -4.33
N PRO A 44 10.98 2.09 -5.15
CA PRO A 44 12.03 3.09 -4.92
C PRO A 44 11.88 3.81 -3.58
N PHE A 45 10.63 4.10 -3.19
CA PHE A 45 10.33 4.66 -1.88
C PHE A 45 10.74 3.72 -0.76
N PHE A 46 10.31 2.45 -0.81
CA PHE A 46 10.60 1.48 0.25
C PHE A 46 12.09 1.17 0.37
N HIS A 47 12.83 1.18 -0.75
CA HIS A 47 14.28 1.13 -0.72
C HIS A 47 14.88 2.32 0.05
N SER A 48 14.44 3.54 -0.30
CA SER A 48 14.90 4.77 0.37
C SER A 48 14.50 4.78 1.86
N PHE A 49 13.28 4.36 2.17
CA PHE A 49 12.74 4.25 3.52
C PHE A 49 13.53 3.24 4.35
N THR A 50 13.79 2.05 3.81
CA THR A 50 14.60 1.05 4.50
C THR A 50 15.99 1.59 4.79
N ASN A 51 16.64 2.20 3.82
CA ASN A 51 17.96 2.80 4.03
C ASN A 51 17.91 3.94 5.06
N TYR A 52 16.86 4.76 5.05
CA TYR A 52 16.65 5.79 6.06
C TYR A 52 16.55 5.20 7.47
N VAL A 53 15.70 4.20 7.70
CA VAL A 53 15.56 3.64 9.05
C VAL A 53 16.82 2.89 9.49
N LYS A 54 17.53 2.21 8.57
CA LYS A 54 18.86 1.61 8.82
C LYS A 54 19.86 2.68 9.26
N PHE A 55 19.90 3.81 8.54
CA PHE A 55 20.71 4.98 8.90
C PHE A 55 20.36 5.48 10.30
N VAL A 56 19.09 5.73 10.62
CA VAL A 56 18.69 6.19 11.95
C VAL A 56 19.12 5.21 13.04
N SER A 57 18.97 3.91 12.82
CA SER A 57 19.35 2.90 13.82
C SER A 57 20.86 2.84 14.06
N SER A 58 21.68 2.96 13.01
CA SER A 58 23.14 3.06 13.16
C SER A 58 23.58 4.40 13.74
N PHE A 59 22.87 5.48 13.44
CA PHE A 59 23.25 6.84 13.82
C PHE A 59 22.76 7.21 15.24
N GLU A 60 21.71 6.56 15.74
CA GLU A 60 21.21 6.72 17.11
C GLU A 60 22.30 6.51 18.16
N SER A 61 23.15 5.49 17.98
CA SER A 61 24.24 5.17 18.93
C SER A 61 25.30 6.27 19.04
N CYS A 62 25.36 7.18 18.05
CA CYS A 62 26.25 8.34 18.08
C CYS A 62 25.71 9.48 18.95
N PHE A 63 24.44 9.45 19.33
CA PHE A 63 23.81 10.47 20.17
C PHE A 63 23.79 10.07 21.64
N SER A 64 24.18 11.01 22.50
CA SER A 64 23.98 10.90 23.95
C SER A 64 23.07 12.03 24.44
N TRP A 65 21.91 11.63 24.95
CA TRP A 65 20.85 12.52 25.42
C TRP A 65 21.05 12.84 26.90
N LYS A 66 21.61 14.01 27.22
CA LYS A 66 22.03 14.37 28.60
C LYS A 66 20.85 14.73 29.50
N LYS A 67 20.00 15.66 29.05
CA LYS A 67 18.84 16.16 29.79
C LYS A 67 17.65 16.36 28.85
N CYS A 68 16.78 15.35 28.74
CA CYS A 68 15.48 15.50 28.05
C CYS A 68 14.45 16.12 29.01
N THR A 69 14.69 17.35 29.48
CA THR A 69 13.80 18.02 30.44
C THR A 69 12.58 18.62 29.77
N THR A 70 12.70 19.06 28.52
CA THR A 70 11.58 19.65 27.76
C THR A 70 10.71 18.57 27.13
N SER A 71 9.41 18.87 26.96
CA SER A 71 8.50 17.96 26.26
C SER A 71 8.97 17.68 24.82
N TYR A 72 9.53 18.69 24.15
CA TYR A 72 10.05 18.58 22.78
C TYR A 72 11.22 17.60 22.65
N MET A 73 12.21 17.67 23.55
CA MET A 73 13.35 16.74 23.50
C MET A 73 12.96 15.30 23.84
N LYS A 74 11.96 15.11 24.72
CA LYS A 74 11.38 13.78 24.97
C LYS A 74 10.70 13.23 23.72
N SER A 75 9.89 14.04 23.04
CA SER A 75 9.21 13.65 21.80
C SER A 75 10.20 13.35 20.68
N MET A 76 11.23 14.18 20.48
CA MET A 76 12.26 13.95 19.47
C MET A 76 13.02 12.64 19.74
N LYS A 77 13.45 12.42 20.99
CA LYS A 77 14.12 11.18 21.38
C LYS A 77 13.22 9.96 21.12
N GLN A 78 11.93 10.04 21.48
CA GLN A 78 10.97 8.96 21.22
C GLN A 78 10.80 8.69 19.73
N CYS A 79 10.75 9.73 18.89
CA CYS A 79 10.71 9.57 17.43
C CYS A 79 11.95 8.82 16.92
N VAL A 80 13.15 9.22 17.35
CA VAL A 80 14.40 8.55 16.96
C VAL A 80 14.41 7.07 17.40
N GLU A 81 14.06 6.78 18.66
CA GLU A 81 14.00 5.42 19.19
C GLU A 81 12.96 4.55 18.47
N ASP A 82 11.78 5.10 18.16
CA ASP A 82 10.74 4.37 17.46
C ASP A 82 11.14 4.03 16.02
N ILE A 83 11.77 4.98 15.31
CA ILE A 83 12.28 4.75 13.96
C ILE A 83 13.46 3.76 13.97
N SER A 84 14.37 3.87 14.94
CA SER A 84 15.52 2.98 15.08
C SER A 84 15.10 1.51 15.22
N LYS A 85 14.00 1.21 15.91
CA LYS A 85 13.46 -0.16 16.01
C LYS A 85 13.16 -0.77 14.63
N TYR A 86 12.69 0.01 13.66
CA TYR A 86 12.46 -0.49 12.30
C TYR A 86 13.79 -0.70 11.56
N GLY A 87 14.77 0.17 11.78
CA GLY A 87 16.13 0.00 11.27
C GLY A 87 16.78 -1.27 11.75
N GLY A 88 16.78 -1.52 13.07
CA GLY A 88 17.31 -2.75 13.65
C GLY A 88 16.68 -4.01 13.05
N LYS A 89 15.36 -4.02 12.86
CA LYS A 89 14.65 -5.12 12.16
C LYS A 89 15.13 -5.29 10.72
N ALA A 90 15.29 -4.21 9.97
CA ALA A 90 15.72 -4.25 8.57
C ALA A 90 17.19 -4.64 8.39
N ILE A 91 18.05 -4.32 9.37
CA ILE A 91 19.45 -4.76 9.40
C ILE A 91 19.50 -6.28 9.64
N ILE A 92 18.75 -6.79 10.63
CA ILE A 92 18.72 -8.22 10.97
C ILE A 92 18.13 -9.05 9.83
N SER A 93 17.05 -8.58 9.19
CA SER A 93 16.42 -9.31 8.10
C SER A 93 17.28 -9.31 6.82
N GLY A 94 18.14 -8.31 6.65
CA GLY A 94 18.90 -8.09 5.41
C GLY A 94 18.02 -7.73 4.21
N GLN A 95 16.73 -7.51 4.41
CA GLN A 95 15.73 -7.28 3.36
C GLN A 95 15.12 -5.88 3.49
N ASP A 96 14.75 -5.33 2.34
CA ASP A 96 13.97 -4.09 2.30
C ASP A 96 12.51 -4.33 2.68
N PHE A 97 11.88 -3.31 3.24
CA PHE A 97 10.45 -3.32 3.46
C PHE A 97 9.73 -3.34 2.11
N SER A 98 8.50 -3.80 2.10
CA SER A 98 7.69 -3.90 0.89
C SER A 98 6.37 -3.16 1.06
N ILE A 99 5.64 -3.02 -0.05
CA ILE A 99 4.27 -2.49 -0.07
C ILE A 99 3.30 -3.24 0.85
N TYR A 100 3.62 -4.47 1.25
CA TYR A 100 2.79 -5.29 2.13
C TYR A 100 3.22 -5.22 3.59
N SER A 101 4.29 -4.48 3.91
CA SER A 101 4.82 -4.40 5.27
C SER A 101 4.01 -3.48 6.19
N PHE A 102 3.27 -2.52 5.64
CA PHE A 102 2.55 -1.50 6.39
C PHE A 102 1.22 -1.16 5.73
N SER A 103 0.22 -0.79 6.53
CA SER A 103 -0.96 -0.07 6.01
C SER A 103 -0.61 1.38 5.69
N ALA A 104 -1.45 2.05 4.91
CA ALA A 104 -1.33 3.48 4.61
C ALA A 104 -1.27 4.32 5.89
N THR A 105 -2.12 4.01 6.87
CA THR A 105 -2.14 4.71 8.16
C THR A 105 -0.91 4.43 9.02
N ASP A 106 -0.36 3.21 8.97
CA ASP A 106 0.86 2.90 9.71
C ASP A 106 2.05 3.65 9.10
N LEU A 107 2.14 3.65 7.76
CA LEU A 107 3.22 4.33 7.05
C LEU A 107 3.17 5.84 7.26
N ASP A 108 1.98 6.44 7.20
CA ASP A 108 1.76 7.87 7.48
C ASP A 108 2.19 8.24 8.91
N SER A 109 1.74 7.47 9.91
CA SER A 109 2.15 7.66 11.31
C SER A 109 3.67 7.56 11.49
N ILE A 110 4.33 6.63 10.80
CA ILE A 110 5.80 6.50 10.84
C ILE A 110 6.45 7.72 10.18
N CYS A 111 5.98 8.16 9.03
CA CYS A 111 6.55 9.31 8.32
C CYS A 111 6.31 10.62 9.06
N GLU A 112 5.19 10.78 9.77
CA GLU A 112 4.97 11.90 10.70
C GLU A 112 5.97 11.90 11.86
N LYS A 113 6.37 10.72 12.37
CA LYS A 113 7.46 10.65 13.36
C LYS A 113 8.80 11.07 12.75
N ILE A 114 9.06 10.73 11.48
CA ILE A 114 10.25 11.18 10.75
C ILE A 114 10.25 12.71 10.65
N ASN A 115 9.13 13.29 10.22
CA ASN A 115 8.93 14.74 10.19
C ASN A 115 9.15 15.36 11.58
N GLY A 116 8.67 14.71 12.63
CA GLY A 116 8.88 15.12 14.02
C GLY A 116 10.35 15.30 14.40
N ILE A 117 11.25 14.43 13.92
CA ILE A 117 12.70 14.55 14.19
C ILE A 117 13.26 15.88 13.66
N TRP A 118 12.86 16.28 12.45
CA TRP A 118 13.23 17.57 11.87
C TRP A 118 12.53 18.73 12.58
N TYR A 119 11.21 18.65 12.73
CA TYR A 119 10.38 19.71 13.32
C TYR A 119 10.80 20.09 14.74
N TYR A 120 11.09 19.10 15.59
CA TYR A 120 11.48 19.37 16.98
C TYR A 120 12.88 19.96 17.12
N GLU A 121 13.77 19.66 16.18
CA GLU A 121 15.08 20.30 16.13
C GLU A 121 14.96 21.75 15.68
N ASP A 122 14.28 22.00 14.55
CA ASP A 122 14.10 23.36 14.00
C ASP A 122 13.44 24.32 14.99
N LYS A 123 12.43 23.84 15.73
CA LYS A 123 11.72 24.61 16.76
C LYS A 123 12.57 24.96 17.97
N ASN A 124 13.62 24.19 18.29
CA ASN A 124 14.37 24.36 19.52
C ASN A 124 15.85 23.96 19.37
N ILE A 125 16.50 24.51 18.35
CA ILE A 125 17.90 24.23 17.99
C ILE A 125 18.85 24.44 19.18
N SER A 126 18.63 25.46 20.01
CA SER A 126 19.45 25.71 21.20
C SER A 126 19.37 24.58 22.21
N ASP A 127 18.15 24.10 22.49
CA ASP A 127 17.92 23.00 23.44
C ASP A 127 18.51 21.69 22.91
N PHE A 128 18.36 21.42 21.61
CA PHE A 128 19.03 20.30 20.95
C PHE A 128 20.56 20.43 21.03
N ASN A 129 21.10 21.63 20.80
CA ASN A 129 22.53 21.89 20.87
C ASN A 129 23.14 21.68 22.26
N ASP A 130 22.46 22.12 23.30
CA ASP A 130 22.95 22.06 24.67
C ASP A 130 22.77 20.68 25.31
N ASN A 131 21.68 19.97 24.99
CA ASN A 131 21.27 18.75 25.69
C ASN A 131 21.56 17.44 24.96
N VAL A 132 21.99 17.50 23.70
CA VAL A 132 22.37 16.33 22.92
C VAL A 132 23.86 16.42 22.59
N SER A 133 24.65 15.42 22.97
CA SER A 133 26.04 15.28 22.50
C SER A 133 26.13 14.30 21.34
N PHE A 134 27.09 14.53 20.44
CA PHE A 134 27.37 13.68 19.30
C PHE A 134 28.80 13.17 19.37
N ASP A 135 28.99 11.85 19.30
CA ASP A 135 30.30 11.22 19.28
C ASP A 135 30.82 11.09 17.83
N GLU A 136 31.64 12.06 17.41
CA GLU A 136 32.23 12.06 16.07
C GLU A 136 33.19 10.87 15.83
N ASN A 137 33.83 10.34 16.86
CA ASN A 137 34.75 9.22 16.72
C ASN A 137 33.97 7.92 16.51
N HIS A 138 32.87 7.74 17.24
CA HIS A 138 31.94 6.64 17.01
C HIS A 138 31.32 6.72 15.60
N ALA A 139 30.89 7.91 15.18
CA ALA A 139 30.33 8.13 13.85
C ALA A 139 31.33 7.81 12.72
N LYS A 140 32.62 8.10 12.89
CA LYS A 140 33.68 7.73 11.93
C LYS A 140 33.85 6.22 11.82
N ASN A 141 33.78 5.49 12.94
CA ASN A 141 33.92 4.03 12.94
C ASN A 141 32.74 3.32 12.26
N PHE A 142 31.54 3.89 12.33
CA PHE A 142 30.34 3.43 11.60
C PHE A 142 30.18 4.11 10.23
N GLY A 143 31.20 4.85 9.81
CA GLY A 143 31.10 5.78 8.70
C GLY A 143 30.76 5.12 7.38
N GLU A 144 31.38 3.98 7.07
CA GLU A 144 31.18 3.30 5.79
C GLU A 144 29.75 2.80 5.61
N TYR A 145 29.19 2.10 6.60
CA TYR A 145 27.81 1.60 6.57
C TYR A 145 26.78 2.74 6.60
N SER A 146 27.00 3.74 7.45
CA SER A 146 26.09 4.88 7.56
C SER A 146 26.07 5.71 6.27
N LEU A 147 27.23 5.87 5.62
CA LEU A 147 27.32 6.52 4.32
C LEU A 147 26.65 5.67 3.24
N GLU A 148 26.81 4.35 3.24
CA GLU A 148 26.12 3.48 2.29
C GLU A 148 24.58 3.63 2.38
N TYR A 149 24.04 3.64 3.60
CA TYR A 149 22.61 3.90 3.81
C TYR A 149 22.21 5.29 3.32
N LEU A 150 22.98 6.33 3.63
CA LEU A 150 22.72 7.68 3.12
C LEU A 150 22.71 7.75 1.59
N ARG A 151 23.61 7.03 0.91
CA ARG A 151 23.63 6.91 -0.56
C ARG A 151 22.38 6.22 -1.09
N GLY A 152 21.90 5.20 -0.38
CA GLY A 152 20.67 4.48 -0.69
C GLY A 152 19.39 5.29 -0.47
N ILE A 153 19.43 6.36 0.34
CA ILE A 153 18.33 7.33 0.48
C ILE A 153 18.33 8.30 -0.71
N SER A 154 19.48 8.91 -1.00
CA SER A 154 19.62 9.84 -2.11
C SER A 154 21.10 10.14 -2.44
N PRO A 155 21.44 10.32 -3.74
CA PRO A 155 22.80 10.68 -4.16
C PRO A 155 23.33 11.99 -3.57
N LYS A 156 22.44 12.88 -3.07
CA LYS A 156 22.83 14.17 -2.47
C LYS A 156 23.71 14.03 -1.23
N TYR A 157 23.66 12.87 -0.55
CA TYR A 157 24.44 12.61 0.65
C TYR A 157 25.80 11.95 0.40
N ASN A 158 26.20 11.71 -0.87
CA ASN A 158 27.43 10.98 -1.23
C ASN A 158 28.73 11.52 -0.58
N ARG A 159 28.75 12.81 -0.24
CA ARG A 159 29.93 13.53 0.31
C ARG A 159 29.62 14.30 1.59
N GLU A 160 28.46 14.05 2.19
CA GLU A 160 28.07 14.69 3.44
C GLU A 160 28.92 14.18 4.60
N ARG A 161 29.22 15.08 5.54
CA ARG A 161 29.97 14.72 6.74
C ARG A 161 29.01 14.26 7.82
N LEU A 162 29.34 13.15 8.47
CA LEU A 162 28.59 12.64 9.62
C LEU A 162 28.72 13.62 10.78
N THR A 163 27.68 14.44 10.94
CA THR A 163 27.61 15.52 11.93
C THR A 163 26.29 15.43 12.68
N LYS A 164 26.23 16.07 13.84
CA LYS A 164 25.05 16.09 14.71
C LYS A 164 23.77 16.55 14.00
N SER A 165 23.86 17.56 13.14
CA SER A 165 22.72 18.13 12.40
C SER A 165 22.28 17.28 11.21
N LEU A 166 23.02 16.22 10.87
CA LEU A 166 22.73 15.41 9.69
C LEU A 166 21.42 14.63 9.85
N LEU A 167 21.14 14.08 11.04
CA LEU A 167 19.91 13.32 11.28
C LEU A 167 18.65 14.18 11.06
N PRO A 168 18.45 15.32 11.75
CA PRO A 168 17.31 16.20 11.49
C PRO A 168 17.19 16.63 10.03
N LYS A 169 18.32 16.98 9.39
CA LYS A 169 18.34 17.36 7.98
C LYS A 169 17.84 16.23 7.08
N VAL A 170 18.39 15.03 7.23
CA VAL A 170 18.01 13.86 6.44
C VAL A 170 16.55 13.49 6.68
N SER A 171 16.05 13.61 7.91
CA SER A 171 14.63 13.37 8.25
C SER A 171 13.69 14.36 7.55
N GLY A 172 14.02 15.65 7.54
CA GLY A 172 13.21 16.66 6.86
C GLY A 172 13.21 16.47 5.35
N ASP A 173 14.40 16.31 4.77
CA ASP A 173 14.60 16.01 3.36
C ASP A 173 13.86 14.72 2.93
N PHE A 174 13.90 13.66 3.75
CA PHE A 174 13.18 12.42 3.47
C PHE A 174 11.66 12.66 3.45
N TYR A 175 11.14 13.35 4.45
CA TYR A 175 9.70 13.59 4.55
C TYR A 175 9.20 14.46 3.38
N VAL A 176 9.86 15.58 3.11
CA VAL A 176 9.44 16.56 2.09
C VAL A 176 9.72 16.08 0.67
N ASP A 177 10.93 15.58 0.39
CA ASP A 177 11.33 15.27 -0.99
C ASP A 177 10.91 13.86 -1.43
N ILE A 178 10.78 12.91 -0.48
CA ILE A 178 10.58 11.49 -0.80
C ILE A 178 9.17 11.03 -0.42
N TYR A 179 8.70 11.30 0.79
CA TYR A 179 7.41 10.79 1.28
C TYR A 179 6.21 11.63 0.81
N GLN A 180 6.24 12.95 1.01
CA GLN A 180 5.13 13.85 0.73
C GLN A 180 4.61 13.75 -0.73
N PRO A 181 5.44 13.58 -1.77
CA PRO A 181 4.97 13.40 -3.15
C PRO A 181 4.14 12.14 -3.37
N ILE A 182 4.30 11.11 -2.54
CA ILE A 182 3.66 9.80 -2.70
C ILE A 182 2.70 9.43 -1.57
N GLN A 183 2.51 10.32 -0.58
CA GLN A 183 1.73 10.05 0.65
C GLN A 183 0.34 9.44 0.38
N ASN A 184 -0.32 9.88 -0.71
CA ASN A 184 -1.68 9.44 -1.05
C ASN A 184 -1.71 8.09 -1.78
N VAL A 185 -0.61 7.64 -2.38
CA VAL A 185 -0.58 6.47 -3.28
C VAL A 185 -1.05 5.21 -2.57
N LEU A 186 -0.60 4.98 -1.33
CA LEU A 186 -0.98 3.78 -0.57
C LEU A 186 -2.43 3.84 -0.09
N TYR A 187 -2.93 5.03 0.29
CA TYR A 187 -4.34 5.23 0.63
C TYR A 187 -5.27 4.96 -0.56
N GLU A 188 -4.91 5.47 -1.73
CA GLU A 188 -5.66 5.26 -2.96
C GLU A 188 -5.66 3.79 -3.36
N TYR A 189 -4.52 3.11 -3.26
CA TYR A 189 -4.42 1.67 -3.50
C TYR A 189 -5.29 0.86 -2.54
N GLU A 190 -5.25 1.15 -1.23
CA GLU A 190 -6.10 0.46 -0.24
C GLU A 190 -7.59 0.69 -0.50
N TYR A 191 -7.97 1.90 -0.92
CA TYR A 191 -9.33 2.20 -1.32
C TYR A 191 -9.75 1.39 -2.56
N TRP A 192 -8.90 1.34 -3.59
CA TRP A 192 -9.12 0.54 -4.78
C TRP A 192 -9.25 -0.95 -4.44
N MET A 193 -8.37 -1.49 -3.59
CA MET A 193 -8.39 -2.89 -3.16
C MET A 193 -9.70 -3.24 -2.42
N LYS A 194 -10.26 -2.33 -1.62
CA LYS A 194 -11.58 -2.51 -0.99
C LYS A 194 -12.70 -2.62 -2.04
N LYS A 195 -12.65 -1.83 -3.10
CA LYS A 195 -13.61 -1.89 -4.22
C LYS A 195 -13.45 -3.16 -5.05
N GLU A 196 -12.21 -3.56 -5.34
CA GLU A 196 -11.92 -4.80 -6.05
C GLU A 196 -12.42 -6.02 -5.29
N LYS A 197 -12.21 -6.06 -3.96
CA LYS A 197 -12.74 -7.13 -3.10
C LYS A 197 -14.27 -7.18 -3.10
N TYR A 198 -14.92 -6.02 -3.07
CA TYR A 198 -16.38 -5.95 -3.17
C TYR A 198 -16.89 -6.53 -4.49
N PHE A 199 -16.25 -6.17 -5.60
CA PHE A 199 -16.58 -6.71 -6.92
C PHE A 199 -16.36 -8.22 -7.01
N LYS A 200 -15.21 -8.74 -6.53
CA LYS A 200 -14.95 -10.18 -6.48
C LYS A 200 -16.03 -10.94 -5.70
N ASN A 201 -16.47 -10.39 -4.57
CA ASN A 201 -17.54 -10.99 -3.78
C ASN A 201 -18.88 -10.95 -4.52
N LEU A 202 -19.22 -9.83 -5.15
CA LEU A 202 -20.41 -9.69 -5.98
C LEU A 202 -20.43 -10.72 -7.11
N ALA A 203 -19.34 -10.80 -7.89
CA ALA A 203 -19.17 -11.75 -8.98
C ALA A 203 -19.33 -13.20 -8.50
N PHE A 204 -18.72 -13.55 -7.36
CA PHE A 204 -18.83 -14.89 -6.79
C PHE A 204 -20.28 -15.26 -6.40
N VAL A 205 -21.01 -14.31 -5.80
CA VAL A 205 -22.42 -14.49 -5.44
C VAL A 205 -23.28 -14.66 -6.68
N THR A 206 -23.09 -13.84 -7.70
CA THR A 206 -23.89 -13.91 -8.95
C THR A 206 -23.64 -15.20 -9.70
N ILE A 207 -22.38 -15.66 -9.81
CA ILE A 207 -22.05 -16.94 -10.46
C ILE A 207 -22.68 -18.11 -9.70
N SER A 208 -22.53 -18.12 -8.38
CA SER A 208 -23.11 -19.15 -7.53
C SER A 208 -24.64 -19.16 -7.66
N GLY A 209 -25.28 -17.98 -7.71
CA GLY A 209 -26.70 -17.83 -7.97
C GLY A 209 -27.12 -18.34 -9.35
N ASN A 210 -26.36 -18.02 -10.40
CA ASN A 210 -26.63 -18.49 -11.76
C ASN A 210 -26.53 -20.01 -11.90
N ILE A 211 -25.53 -20.63 -11.28
CA ILE A 211 -25.39 -22.09 -11.24
C ILE A 211 -26.57 -22.72 -10.50
N LEU A 212 -26.96 -22.15 -9.36
CA LEU A 212 -28.12 -22.61 -8.60
C LEU A 212 -29.42 -22.51 -9.44
N PHE A 213 -29.65 -21.39 -10.11
CA PHE A 213 -30.83 -21.20 -10.96
C PHE A 213 -30.85 -22.18 -12.14
N MET A 214 -29.70 -22.43 -12.78
CA MET A 214 -29.58 -23.46 -13.81
C MET A 214 -29.97 -24.84 -13.27
N LEU A 215 -29.46 -25.22 -12.09
CA LEU A 215 -29.79 -26.51 -11.45
C LEU A 215 -31.28 -26.62 -11.11
N VAL A 216 -31.90 -25.56 -10.57
CA VAL A 216 -33.33 -25.54 -10.26
C VAL A 216 -34.18 -25.68 -11.52
N ILE A 217 -33.85 -24.93 -12.59
CA ILE A 217 -34.54 -25.05 -13.88
C ILE A 217 -34.42 -26.48 -14.40
N LEU A 218 -33.24 -27.09 -14.31
CA LEU A 218 -32.99 -28.44 -14.81
C LEU A 218 -33.72 -29.51 -13.99
N MET A 219 -33.73 -29.42 -12.66
CA MET A 219 -34.39 -30.39 -11.77
C MET A 219 -35.91 -30.30 -11.80
N PHE A 220 -36.47 -29.10 -11.97
CA PHE A 220 -37.91 -28.85 -11.84
C PHE A 220 -38.58 -28.48 -13.17
N HIS A 221 -37.93 -28.70 -14.32
CA HIS A 221 -38.40 -28.24 -15.63
C HIS A 221 -39.83 -28.67 -16.00
N GLN A 222 -40.34 -29.78 -15.44
CA GLN A 222 -41.69 -30.29 -15.70
C GLN A 222 -42.77 -29.56 -14.88
N TYR A 223 -42.39 -28.98 -13.74
CA TYR A 223 -43.30 -28.35 -12.77
C TYR A 223 -43.20 -26.83 -12.78
N LEU A 224 -42.13 -26.28 -13.34
CA LEU A 224 -41.81 -24.87 -13.25
C LEU A 224 -42.50 -24.08 -14.38
N PRO A 225 -43.36 -23.09 -14.06
CA PRO A 225 -43.99 -22.25 -15.08
C PRO A 225 -42.93 -21.52 -15.90
N ILE A 226 -43.10 -21.51 -17.23
CA ILE A 226 -42.17 -20.86 -18.17
C ILE A 226 -41.94 -19.38 -17.83
N CYS A 227 -42.95 -18.67 -17.32
CA CYS A 227 -42.82 -17.28 -16.89
C CYS A 227 -41.73 -17.10 -15.82
N ILE A 228 -41.60 -18.05 -14.89
CA ILE A 228 -40.57 -17.99 -13.83
C ILE A 228 -39.18 -18.20 -14.44
N ALA A 229 -39.02 -19.13 -15.39
CA ALA A 229 -37.75 -19.36 -16.07
C ALA A 229 -37.29 -18.14 -16.89
N TYR A 230 -38.21 -17.44 -17.57
CA TYR A 230 -37.90 -16.18 -18.24
C TYR A 230 -37.49 -15.07 -17.27
N LEU A 231 -38.20 -14.96 -16.14
CA LEU A 231 -37.91 -13.94 -15.13
C LEU A 231 -36.53 -14.17 -14.50
N LEU A 232 -36.17 -15.43 -14.21
CA LEU A 232 -34.82 -15.80 -13.77
C LEU A 232 -33.78 -15.42 -14.81
N CYS A 233 -33.99 -15.75 -16.09
CA CYS A 233 -33.05 -15.41 -17.17
C CYS A 233 -32.84 -13.89 -17.31
N ILE A 234 -33.90 -13.08 -17.16
CA ILE A 234 -33.83 -11.62 -17.16
C ILE A 234 -33.02 -11.11 -15.96
N ILE A 235 -33.25 -11.67 -14.76
CA ILE A 235 -32.47 -11.32 -13.56
C ILE A 235 -30.99 -11.64 -13.76
N CYS A 236 -30.67 -12.84 -14.25
CA CYS A 236 -29.30 -13.27 -14.54
C CYS A 236 -28.59 -12.32 -15.53
N SER A 237 -29.30 -11.93 -16.58
CA SER A 237 -28.80 -10.98 -17.58
C SER A 237 -28.58 -9.58 -17.00
N GLY A 238 -29.52 -9.10 -16.17
CA GLY A 238 -29.42 -7.81 -15.49
C GLY A 238 -28.27 -7.75 -14.49
N LEU A 239 -28.03 -8.83 -13.73
CA LEU A 239 -26.91 -8.93 -12.80
C LEU A 239 -25.56 -8.89 -13.55
N LEU A 240 -25.47 -9.54 -14.71
CA LEU A 240 -24.25 -9.49 -15.53
C LEU A 240 -23.98 -8.08 -16.08
N ILE A 241 -25.02 -7.37 -16.53
CA ILE A 241 -24.88 -5.96 -16.96
C ILE A 241 -24.40 -5.09 -15.79
N TYR A 242 -24.94 -5.32 -14.58
CA TYR A 242 -24.50 -4.60 -13.38
C TYR A 242 -23.03 -4.88 -13.03
N GLU A 243 -22.59 -6.13 -13.16
CA GLU A 243 -21.18 -6.48 -12.96
C GLU A 243 -20.25 -5.86 -14.00
N LEU A 244 -20.64 -5.84 -15.28
CA LEU A 244 -19.90 -5.13 -16.32
C LEU A 244 -19.76 -3.64 -15.97
N TYR A 245 -20.84 -3.03 -15.47
CA TYR A 245 -20.81 -1.65 -15.03
C TYR A 245 -19.84 -1.42 -13.86
N GLU A 246 -19.86 -2.26 -12.83
CA GLU A 246 -18.93 -2.17 -11.70
C GLU A 246 -17.48 -2.48 -12.12
N LEU A 247 -17.25 -3.39 -13.06
CA LEU A 247 -15.92 -3.64 -13.64
C LEU A 247 -15.37 -2.39 -14.34
N MET A 248 -16.15 -1.76 -15.22
CA MET A 248 -15.75 -0.51 -15.90
C MET A 248 -15.43 0.60 -14.89
N ARG A 249 -16.19 0.65 -13.78
CA ARG A 249 -15.96 1.62 -12.70
C ARG A 249 -14.63 1.37 -11.98
N ILE A 250 -14.28 0.10 -11.71
CA ILE A 250 -13.00 -0.28 -11.10
C ILE A 250 -11.83 -0.01 -12.05
N GLU A 251 -12.00 -0.28 -13.34
CA GLU A 251 -11.01 0.02 -14.37
C GLU A 251 -10.73 1.53 -14.45
N LYS A 252 -11.78 2.35 -14.44
CA LYS A 252 -11.65 3.81 -14.43
C LYS A 252 -10.92 4.29 -13.18
N LEU A 253 -11.29 3.76 -12.01
CA LEU A 253 -10.62 4.06 -10.73
C LEU A 253 -9.14 3.66 -10.77
N ALA A 254 -8.82 2.48 -11.31
CA ALA A 254 -7.45 2.00 -11.47
C ALA A 254 -6.61 2.96 -12.32
N LYS A 255 -7.17 3.44 -13.44
CA LYS A 255 -6.50 4.39 -14.34
C LYS A 255 -6.31 5.76 -13.69
N GLU A 256 -7.24 6.22 -12.86
CA GLU A 256 -7.13 7.50 -12.15
C GLU A 256 -6.02 7.48 -11.09
N ILE A 257 -5.94 6.41 -10.29
CA ILE A 257 -4.96 6.27 -9.19
C ILE A 257 -3.54 6.04 -9.72
N MET A 258 -3.41 5.30 -10.83
CA MET A 258 -2.10 4.92 -11.39
C MET A 258 -1.63 5.87 -12.51
N ARG A 259 -2.30 7.02 -12.71
CA ARG A 259 -1.87 8.09 -13.61
C ARG A 259 -0.65 8.81 -13.06
#